data_AF-A0A9P0L0J0-F1
#
_entry.id   AF-A0A9P0L0J0-F1
#
_cell.length_a   1.000
_cell.length_b   1.000
_cell.length_c   1.000
_cell.angle_alpha   90.00
_cell.angle_beta   90.00
_cell.angle_gamma   90.00
#
_symmetry.space_group_name_H-M   'P 1'
#
loop_
_entity.id
_entity.type
_entity.pdbx_description
1 polymer ?
#
loop_
_entity_poly.entity_id
_entity_poly.type
_entity_poly.pdbx_seq_one_letter_code
_entity_poly.pdbx_strand_id
1 'polypeptide(L)'
;MELDKKAESSTGLRDLYCVLECDRVHKARTVVRTGDLVFDWDESFELDLVNNRELDLLIYSWDPQYRHKLCYKGSVYLPTLLKSGPIHQLALKIEPRGTLYLRLRHSDSFNLYRRKPATLSLTRANPLFGVDLETVVSRENKTGGVPGGVPTGLVGGAQQNIPIIIKRCCRESHVSLSVMR
;
A
#
# COMPACT_ATOMS: atom_id res chain seq x y z
N MET A 1 -56.67 -1.60 19.03
CA MET A 1 -55.65 -1.22 18.03
C MET A 1 -54.46 -0.71 18.81
N GLU A 2 -53.68 -1.65 19.35
CA GLU A 2 -52.43 -1.36 20.06
C GLU A 2 -51.34 -1.26 18.98
N LEU A 3 -50.71 -0.10 18.87
CA LEU A 3 -49.56 0.12 18.00
C LEU A 3 -48.32 -0.43 18.71
N ASP A 4 -48.03 -1.72 18.51
CA ASP A 4 -46.71 -2.26 18.79
C ASP A 4 -45.71 -1.73 17.76
N LYS A 5 -45.16 -0.55 18.05
CA LYS A 5 -43.84 -0.16 17.56
C LYS A 5 -42.84 -1.17 18.12
N LYS A 6 -42.58 -2.23 17.35
CA LYS A 6 -41.42 -3.09 17.56
C LYS A 6 -40.17 -2.22 17.39
N ALA A 7 -39.67 -1.70 18.50
CA ALA A 7 -38.33 -1.12 18.55
C ALA A 7 -37.37 -2.17 18.01
N GLU A 8 -36.74 -1.87 16.88
CA GLU A 8 -35.70 -2.73 16.31
C GLU A 8 -34.42 -2.57 17.13
N SER A 9 -34.45 -3.08 18.36
CA SER A 9 -33.25 -3.36 19.15
C SER A 9 -32.81 -4.80 18.86
N SER A 10 -32.27 -5.04 17.67
CA SER A 10 -31.40 -6.22 17.49
C SER A 10 -30.03 -5.90 18.11
N THR A 11 -29.98 -5.80 19.44
CA THR A 11 -28.75 -6.04 20.21
C THR A 11 -28.46 -7.53 20.19
N GLY A 12 -28.23 -8.06 18.99
CA GLY A 12 -27.74 -9.39 18.72
C GLY A 12 -26.35 -9.28 18.14
N LEU A 13 -25.50 -10.24 18.47
CA LEU A 13 -24.18 -10.36 17.86
C LEU A 13 -24.34 -10.48 16.34
N ARG A 14 -23.51 -9.77 15.59
CA ARG A 14 -23.48 -9.81 14.12
C ARG A 14 -22.10 -10.27 13.67
N ASP A 15 -22.09 -11.08 12.63
CA ASP A 15 -20.87 -11.43 11.92
C ASP A 15 -20.54 -10.31 10.94
N LEU A 16 -19.51 -9.53 11.24
CA LEU A 16 -19.14 -8.33 10.48
C LEU A 16 -17.75 -8.46 9.87
N TYR A 17 -17.59 -7.95 8.65
CA TYR A 17 -16.28 -7.79 8.02
C TYR A 17 -16.25 -6.50 7.19
N CYS A 18 -15.06 -5.92 7.05
CA CYS A 18 -14.84 -4.72 6.24
C CYS A 18 -14.15 -5.09 4.93
N VAL A 19 -14.59 -4.47 3.84
CA VAL A 19 -13.95 -4.48 2.52
C VAL A 19 -13.35 -3.10 2.28
N LEU A 20 -12.12 -3.09 1.78
CA LEU A 20 -11.39 -1.87 1.43
C LEU A 20 -11.36 -1.78 -0.09
N GLU A 21 -11.92 -0.71 -0.64
CA GLU A 21 -11.90 -0.43 -2.07
C GLU A 21 -11.19 0.90 -2.35
N CYS A 22 -10.40 0.96 -3.41
CA CYS A 22 -9.83 2.21 -3.90
C CYS A 22 -10.44 2.52 -5.27
N ASP A 23 -11.14 3.65 -5.39
CA ASP A 23 -11.92 4.00 -6.59
C ASP A 23 -12.78 2.84 -7.12
N ARG A 24 -13.49 2.15 -6.21
CA ARG A 24 -14.35 0.97 -6.49
C ARG A 24 -13.60 -0.30 -6.94
N VAL A 25 -12.29 -0.33 -6.77
CA VAL A 25 -11.47 -1.53 -6.99
C VAL A 25 -11.17 -2.17 -5.64
N HIS A 26 -11.59 -3.42 -5.45
CA HIS A 26 -11.30 -4.21 -4.26
C HIS A 26 -9.79 -4.34 -4.02
N LYS A 27 -9.34 -4.03 -2.81
CA LYS A 27 -7.93 -4.11 -2.41
C LYS A 27 -7.69 -5.10 -1.28
N ALA A 28 -8.57 -5.13 -0.27
CA ALA A 28 -8.41 -5.99 0.89
C ALA A 28 -9.75 -6.25 1.58
N ARG A 29 -9.76 -7.26 2.45
CA ARG A 29 -10.91 -7.62 3.29
C ARG A 29 -10.41 -8.12 4.64
N THR A 30 -11.09 -7.74 5.71
CA THR A 30 -10.83 -8.25 7.06
C THR A 30 -11.37 -9.66 7.27
N VAL A 31 -10.99 -10.29 8.38
CA VAL A 31 -11.69 -11.46 8.89
C VAL A 31 -13.10 -11.08 9.33
N VAL A 32 -13.98 -12.10 9.34
CA VAL A 32 -15.30 -11.98 9.93
C VAL A 32 -15.16 -12.03 11.44
N ARG A 33 -15.76 -11.08 12.15
CA ARG A 33 -15.83 -11.03 13.60
C ARG A 33 -17.28 -11.06 14.06
N THR A 34 -17.58 -11.99 14.96
CA THR A 34 -18.86 -12.05 15.66
C THR A 34 -18.79 -11.13 16.87
N GLY A 35 -19.57 -10.06 16.88
CA GLY A 35 -19.53 -9.07 17.96
C GLY A 35 -20.79 -8.22 18.00
N ASP A 36 -20.88 -7.35 19.01
CA ASP A 36 -21.81 -6.22 18.95
C ASP A 36 -21.27 -5.15 17.98
N LEU A 37 -21.79 -3.92 18.02
CA LEU A 37 -21.32 -2.85 17.13
C LEU A 37 -20.03 -2.17 17.62
N VAL A 38 -19.45 -2.62 18.74
CA VAL A 38 -18.27 -2.01 19.36
C VAL A 38 -17.19 -3.10 19.50
N PHE A 39 -16.42 -3.29 18.44
CA PHE A 39 -15.37 -4.31 18.38
C PHE A 39 -14.23 -3.88 17.45
N ASP A 40 -13.11 -4.58 17.59
CA ASP A 40 -11.85 -4.20 16.97
C ASP A 40 -11.46 -5.30 15.98
N TRP A 41 -11.20 -4.93 14.72
CA TRP A 41 -10.61 -5.88 13.78
C TRP A 41 -9.11 -6.07 14.06
N ASP A 42 -8.40 -4.99 14.41
CA ASP A 42 -6.95 -4.95 14.64
C ASP A 42 -6.14 -5.59 13.51
N GLU A 43 -6.62 -5.41 12.29
CA GLU A 43 -5.96 -5.90 11.07
C GLU A 43 -5.19 -4.79 10.39
N SER A 44 -4.11 -5.18 9.70
CA SER A 44 -3.26 -4.28 8.94
C SER A 44 -3.07 -4.82 7.53
N PHE A 45 -3.16 -3.94 6.54
CA PHE A 45 -3.04 -4.25 5.13
C PHE A 45 -1.99 -3.36 4.48
N GLU A 46 -1.27 -3.91 3.51
CA GLU A 46 -0.40 -3.14 2.63
C GLU A 46 -1.07 -3.01 1.26
N LEU A 47 -1.32 -1.78 0.84
CA LEU A 47 -2.07 -1.45 -0.37
C LEU A 47 -1.19 -0.68 -1.36
N ASP A 48 -1.14 -1.16 -2.59
CA ASP A 48 -0.58 -0.41 -3.72
C ASP A 48 -1.64 0.53 -4.30
N LEU A 49 -1.35 1.82 -4.24
CA LEU A 49 -2.17 2.89 -4.77
C LEU A 49 -1.54 3.46 -6.04
N VAL A 50 -2.32 3.55 -7.11
CA VAL A 50 -1.89 4.12 -8.40
C VAL A 50 -2.88 5.19 -8.79
N ASN A 51 -2.53 6.46 -8.54
CA ASN A 51 -3.39 7.62 -8.78
C ASN A 51 -4.78 7.52 -8.11
N ASN A 52 -4.91 6.73 -7.04
CA ASN A 52 -6.19 6.53 -6.39
C ASN A 52 -6.67 7.79 -5.66
N ARG A 53 -7.97 8.08 -5.72
CA ARG A 53 -8.55 9.30 -5.14
C ARG A 53 -9.39 9.04 -3.91
N GLU A 54 -10.13 7.96 -3.91
CA GLU A 54 -11.07 7.63 -2.85
C GLU A 54 -10.79 6.24 -2.30
N LEU A 55 -10.70 6.14 -0.98
CA LEU A 55 -10.69 4.88 -0.23
C LEU A 55 -12.07 4.69 0.42
N ASP A 56 -12.78 3.65 0.01
CA ASP A 56 -14.05 3.25 0.57
C ASP A 56 -13.85 2.09 1.56
N LEU A 57 -14.49 2.20 2.72
CA LEU A 57 -14.57 1.18 3.76
C LEU A 57 -16.01 0.70 3.86
N LEU A 58 -16.25 -0.51 3.37
CA LEU A 58 -17.57 -1.11 3.23
C LEU A 58 -17.73 -2.24 4.25
N ILE A 59 -18.61 -2.05 5.24
CA ILE A 59 -18.82 -3.03 6.31
C ILE A 59 -20.05 -3.86 5.99
N TYR A 60 -19.84 -5.14 5.81
CA TYR A 60 -20.87 -6.13 5.51
C TYR A 60 -21.21 -6.95 6.74
N SER A 61 -22.48 -7.31 6.86
CA SER A 61 -22.90 -8.42 7.70
C SER A 61 -22.93 -9.72 6.89
N TRP A 62 -22.37 -10.77 7.47
CA TRP A 62 -22.50 -12.15 7.01
C TRP A 62 -23.70 -12.81 7.69
N ASP A 63 -24.56 -13.45 6.90
CA ASP A 63 -25.68 -14.25 7.38
C ASP A 63 -25.48 -15.70 6.93
N PRO A 64 -25.76 -16.71 7.80
CA PRO A 64 -25.71 -18.13 7.45
C PRO A 64 -26.47 -18.54 6.18
N GLN A 65 -27.46 -17.76 5.72
CA GLN A 65 -28.14 -17.96 4.45
C GLN A 65 -27.33 -17.49 3.22
N TYR A 66 -26.01 -17.37 3.33
CA TYR A 66 -25.08 -16.86 2.31
C TYR A 66 -25.42 -15.44 1.84
N ARG A 67 -25.99 -14.62 2.73
CA ARG A 67 -26.36 -13.24 2.39
C ARG A 67 -25.34 -12.27 2.96
N HIS A 68 -24.59 -11.65 2.06
CA HIS A 68 -23.78 -10.48 2.38
C HIS A 68 -24.65 -9.23 2.28
N LYS A 69 -24.85 -8.53 3.39
CA LYS A 69 -25.60 -7.27 3.42
C LYS A 69 -24.67 -6.13 3.77
N LEU A 70 -24.52 -5.17 2.86
CA LEU A 70 -23.82 -3.92 3.17
C LEU A 70 -24.61 -3.19 4.27
N CYS A 71 -23.95 -2.95 5.40
CA CYS A 71 -24.58 -2.33 6.57
C CYS A 71 -24.09 -0.90 6.78
N TYR A 72 -22.80 -0.65 6.52
CA TYR A 72 -22.19 0.66 6.74
C TYR A 72 -21.18 1.00 5.66
N LYS A 73 -20.99 2.29 5.43
CA LYS A 73 -20.00 2.82 4.50
C LYS A 73 -19.29 4.04 5.11
N GLY A 74 -17.97 4.09 4.94
CA GLY A 74 -17.16 5.29 5.13
C GLY A 74 -16.27 5.53 3.91
N SER A 75 -15.91 6.78 3.66
CA SER A 75 -15.08 7.16 2.51
C SER A 75 -14.02 8.17 2.94
N VAL A 76 -12.81 8.03 2.39
CA VAL A 76 -11.67 8.90 2.66
C VAL A 76 -11.10 9.43 1.35
N TYR A 77 -11.00 10.75 1.24
CA TYR A 77 -10.34 11.39 0.10
C TYR A 77 -8.81 11.39 0.30
N LEU A 78 -8.13 10.51 -0.44
CA LEU A 78 -6.70 10.25 -0.30
C LEU A 78 -5.82 11.46 -0.69
N PRO A 79 -6.07 12.20 -1.79
CA PRO A 79 -5.13 13.22 -2.26
C PRO A 79 -4.82 14.34 -1.28
N THR A 80 -5.79 14.78 -0.46
CA THR A 80 -5.54 15.79 0.59
C THR A 80 -4.90 15.16 1.81
N LEU A 81 -5.33 13.94 2.17
CA LEU A 81 -4.82 13.22 3.33
C LEU A 81 -3.32 12.96 3.18
N LEU A 82 -2.91 12.29 2.11
CA LEU A 82 -1.51 11.87 1.89
C LEU A 82 -0.55 13.05 1.71
N LYS A 83 -1.04 14.23 1.32
CA LYS A 83 -0.23 15.44 1.24
C LYS A 83 0.08 16.05 2.60
N SER A 84 -0.73 15.76 3.62
CA SER A 84 -0.58 16.34 4.96
C SER A 84 0.60 15.71 5.73
N GLY A 85 1.06 14.52 5.36
CA GLY A 85 2.13 13.82 6.06
C GLY A 85 2.16 12.32 5.74
N PRO A 86 3.12 11.57 6.31
CA PRO A 86 3.25 10.14 6.04
C PRO A 86 2.42 9.25 6.96
N ILE A 87 1.88 9.76 8.07
CA ILE A 87 1.10 8.99 9.05
C ILE A 87 -0.15 9.77 9.42
N HIS A 88 -1.29 9.08 9.42
CA HIS A 88 -2.60 9.63 9.76
C HIS A 88 -3.34 8.67 10.68
N GLN A 89 -3.99 9.22 11.71
CA GLN A 89 -4.93 8.50 12.56
C GLN A 89 -6.27 9.20 12.41
N LEU A 90 -7.29 8.49 11.95
CA LEU A 90 -8.59 9.05 11.62
C LEU A 90 -9.68 8.39 12.46
N ALA A 91 -10.62 9.21 12.92
CA ALA A 91 -11.92 8.78 13.39
C ALA A 91 -12.94 9.05 12.27
N LEU A 92 -13.17 8.04 11.43
CA LEU A 92 -14.03 8.17 10.26
C LEU A 92 -15.49 7.94 10.64
N LYS A 93 -16.32 8.97 10.46
CA LYS A 93 -17.77 8.81 10.59
C LYS A 93 -18.30 7.95 9.45
N ILE A 94 -19.09 6.94 9.78
CA ILE A 94 -19.70 6.03 8.80
C ILE A 94 -21.22 6.23 8.75
N GLU A 95 -21.80 6.00 7.59
CA GLU A 95 -23.25 6.06 7.38
C GLU A 95 -23.89 4.67 7.53
N PRO A 96 -25.10 4.57 8.09
CA PRO A 96 -25.95 5.66 8.61
C PRO A 96 -25.56 6.17 10.00
N ARG A 97 -24.73 5.42 10.75
CA ARG A 97 -24.20 5.81 12.06
C ARG A 97 -22.97 4.99 12.41
N GLY A 98 -22.13 5.54 13.27
CA GLY A 98 -20.94 4.89 13.81
C GLY A 98 -19.68 5.71 13.56
N THR A 99 -18.59 5.27 14.18
CA THR A 99 -17.25 5.79 13.92
C THR A 99 -16.33 4.59 13.74
N LEU A 100 -15.50 4.61 12.71
CA LEU A 100 -14.47 3.62 12.45
C LEU A 100 -13.13 4.32 12.62
N TYR A 101 -12.23 3.77 13.42
CA TYR A 101 -10.91 4.35 13.54
C TYR A 101 -9.93 3.60 12.66
N LEU A 102 -9.03 4.36 12.06
CA LEU A 102 -8.02 3.78 11.19
C LEU A 102 -6.71 4.54 11.30
N ARG A 103 -5.62 3.81 11.13
CA ARG A 103 -4.29 4.36 11.02
C ARG A 103 -3.74 4.07 9.64
N LEU A 104 -3.40 5.12 8.91
CA LEU A 104 -2.87 5.05 7.56
C LEU A 104 -1.43 5.57 7.55
N ARG A 105 -0.52 4.84 6.92
CA ARG A 105 0.86 5.27 6.68
C ARG A 105 1.15 5.24 5.19
N HIS A 106 1.44 6.41 4.62
CA HIS A 106 1.85 6.56 3.23
C HIS A 106 3.37 6.52 3.10
N SER A 107 3.83 5.70 2.16
CA SER A 107 5.23 5.63 1.75
C SER A 107 5.29 5.86 0.24
N ASP A 108 5.93 6.96 -0.15
CA ASP A 108 6.15 7.26 -1.55
C ASP A 108 7.06 6.20 -2.20
N SER A 109 6.68 5.68 -3.37
CA SER A 109 7.42 4.61 -4.03
C SER A 109 8.82 5.02 -4.46
N PHE A 110 9.09 6.31 -4.70
CA PHE A 110 10.45 6.78 -4.90
C PHE A 110 11.27 6.49 -3.63
N ASN A 111 10.77 6.81 -2.45
CA ASN A 111 11.48 6.52 -1.20
C ASN A 111 11.58 5.02 -0.90
N LEU A 112 10.54 4.23 -1.20
CA LEU A 112 10.53 2.80 -0.93
C LEU A 112 11.50 2.02 -1.82
N TYR A 113 11.54 2.37 -3.12
CA TYR A 113 12.42 1.72 -4.10
C TYR A 113 13.74 2.45 -4.32
N ARG A 114 13.98 3.58 -3.64
CA ARG A 114 15.28 4.25 -3.66
C ARG A 114 16.29 3.31 -3.05
N ARG A 115 17.09 2.70 -3.92
CA ARG A 115 18.31 2.00 -3.53
C ARG A 115 19.14 3.02 -2.75
N LYS A 116 19.42 2.73 -1.48
CA LYS A 116 20.46 3.47 -0.77
C LYS A 116 21.72 3.36 -1.63
N PRO A 117 22.41 4.48 -1.95
CA PRO A 117 23.68 4.38 -2.64
C PRO A 117 24.52 3.39 -1.83
N ALA A 118 25.11 2.40 -2.51
CA ALA A 118 25.99 1.46 -1.84
C ALA A 118 27.08 2.30 -1.16
N THR A 119 26.97 2.48 0.16
CA THR A 119 28.10 2.97 0.94
C THR A 119 29.21 1.96 0.69
N LEU A 120 30.36 2.44 0.22
CA LEU A 120 31.53 1.69 -0.27
C LEU A 120 32.19 0.80 0.80
N SER A 121 31.42 0.07 1.60
CA SER A 121 31.90 -0.68 2.76
C SER A 121 31.14 -1.99 2.84
N LEU A 122 31.74 -3.05 2.30
CA LEU A 122 32.23 -4.20 3.09
C LEU A 122 32.77 -5.32 2.18
N THR A 123 32.60 -5.24 0.86
CA THR A 123 33.23 -6.15 -0.09
C THR A 123 34.16 -5.37 -1.01
N ARG A 124 35.38 -5.89 -1.22
CA ARG A 124 36.35 -5.41 -2.23
C ARG A 124 35.81 -5.49 -3.68
N ALA A 125 34.54 -5.83 -3.87
CA ALA A 125 33.88 -5.91 -5.15
C ALA A 125 33.25 -4.55 -5.48
N ASN A 126 33.63 -3.99 -6.63
CA ASN A 126 33.03 -2.78 -7.17
C ASN A 126 31.50 -2.96 -7.24
N PRO A 127 30.69 -2.10 -6.60
CA PRO A 127 29.24 -2.28 -6.60
C PRO A 127 28.71 -2.13 -8.03
N LEU A 128 28.02 -3.17 -8.50
CA LEU A 128 27.41 -3.25 -9.84
C LEU A 128 25.98 -2.67 -9.85
N PHE A 129 25.28 -2.74 -8.72
CA PHE A 129 23.90 -2.29 -8.57
C PHE A 129 23.79 -1.15 -7.56
N GLY A 130 22.91 -0.19 -7.82
CA GLY A 130 22.67 0.96 -6.93
C GLY A 130 23.72 2.08 -7.04
N VAL A 131 24.54 2.04 -8.10
CA VAL A 131 25.49 3.08 -8.49
C VAL A 131 24.87 3.90 -9.63
N ASP A 132 25.15 5.19 -9.67
CA ASP A 132 24.67 6.08 -10.73
C ASP A 132 25.16 5.63 -12.12
N LEU A 133 24.33 5.82 -13.15
CA LEU A 133 24.64 5.38 -14.52
C LEU A 133 25.93 6.02 -15.03
N GLU A 134 26.16 7.30 -14.77
CA GLU A 134 27.37 8.00 -15.18
C GLU A 134 28.62 7.37 -14.54
N THR A 135 28.49 6.95 -13.28
CA THR A 135 29.57 6.28 -12.56
C THR A 135 29.85 4.88 -13.12
N VAL A 136 28.82 4.13 -13.53
CA VAL A 136 28.98 2.82 -14.19
C VAL A 136 29.63 2.98 -15.58
N VAL A 137 29.13 3.92 -16.40
CA VAL A 137 29.66 4.20 -17.74
C VAL A 137 31.13 4.67 -17.68
N SER A 138 31.45 5.59 -16.76
CA SER A 138 32.83 6.05 -16.56
C SER A 138 33.75 4.90 -16.14
N ARG A 139 33.26 3.97 -15.34
CA ARG A 139 34.01 2.79 -14.90
C ARG A 139 34.23 1.81 -16.05
N GLU A 140 33.18 1.44 -16.79
CA GLU A 140 33.29 0.49 -17.91
C GLU A 140 34.17 1.03 -19.03
N ASN A 141 34.10 2.34 -19.32
CA ASN A 141 35.03 2.97 -20.26
C ASN A 141 36.50 2.87 -19.81
N LYS A 142 36.76 2.83 -18.50
CA LYS A 142 38.11 2.66 -17.93
C LYS A 142 38.55 1.21 -17.87
N THR A 143 37.62 0.25 -17.77
CA THR A 143 37.91 -1.19 -17.64
C THR A 143 37.67 -1.98 -18.94
N GLY A 144 37.37 -1.30 -20.05
CA GLY A 144 37.11 -1.95 -21.34
C GLY A 144 35.86 -2.83 -21.34
N GLY A 145 34.84 -2.48 -20.54
CA GLY A 145 33.58 -3.23 -20.46
C GLY A 145 33.64 -4.47 -19.55
N VAL A 146 34.70 -4.67 -18.77
CA VAL A 146 34.78 -5.77 -17.79
C VAL A 146 34.18 -5.33 -16.45
N PRO A 147 33.05 -5.92 -16.00
CA PRO A 147 32.46 -5.59 -14.70
C PRO A 147 33.37 -6.06 -13.56
N GLY A 148 33.84 -5.14 -12.73
CA GLY A 148 34.70 -5.45 -11.57
C GLY A 148 36.17 -5.74 -11.89
N GLY A 149 36.60 -5.55 -13.15
CA GLY A 149 37.99 -5.76 -13.56
C GLY A 149 38.95 -4.64 -13.12
N VAL A 150 40.20 -5.01 -12.86
CA VAL A 150 41.34 -4.09 -12.84
C VAL A 150 41.57 -3.50 -14.25
N PRO A 151 42.17 -2.30 -14.38
CA PRO A 151 42.39 -1.68 -15.69
C PRO A 151 43.36 -2.52 -16.52
N THR A 152 42.83 -3.40 -17.37
CA THR A 152 43.60 -4.05 -18.43
C THR A 152 43.61 -3.11 -19.62
N GLY A 153 44.68 -2.34 -19.75
CA GLY A 153 44.97 -1.68 -21.02
C GLY A 153 45.05 -2.72 -22.13
N LEU A 154 44.42 -2.41 -23.26
CA LEU A 154 44.42 -3.15 -24.53
C LEU A 154 43.55 -4.42 -24.54
N VAL A 155 42.40 -4.36 -25.24
CA VAL A 155 42.04 -5.18 -26.42
C VAL A 155 40.71 -4.64 -26.98
N GLY A 156 40.64 -4.45 -28.29
CA GLY A 156 39.52 -3.83 -28.99
C GLY A 156 38.30 -4.74 -29.19
N GLY A 157 37.21 -4.09 -29.63
CA GLY A 157 36.14 -4.69 -30.42
C GLY A 157 35.07 -5.48 -29.66
N ALA A 158 33.97 -4.82 -29.32
CA ALA A 158 32.60 -5.30 -29.58
C ALA A 158 31.59 -4.30 -28.97
N GLN A 159 30.72 -3.73 -29.81
CA GLN A 159 29.51 -3.08 -29.34
C GLN A 159 28.64 -4.11 -28.62
N GLN A 160 28.54 -4.02 -27.29
CA GLN A 160 27.62 -4.81 -26.49
C GLN A 160 26.45 -3.92 -26.09
N ASN A 161 25.33 -4.17 -26.76
CA ASN A 161 24.05 -3.50 -26.62
C ASN A 161 23.40 -3.99 -25.31
N ILE A 162 23.49 -3.21 -24.22
CA ILE A 162 22.89 -3.59 -22.93
C ILE A 162 21.47 -3.01 -22.85
N PRO A 163 20.43 -3.83 -22.65
CA PRO A 163 19.06 -3.34 -22.53
C PRO A 163 18.91 -2.56 -21.22
N ILE A 164 18.75 -1.24 -21.35
CA ILE A 164 18.37 -0.37 -20.24
C ILE A 164 16.93 -0.71 -19.87
N ILE A 165 16.73 -1.44 -18.77
CA ILE A 165 15.41 -1.57 -18.14
C ILE A 165 15.08 -0.20 -17.54
N ILE A 166 14.52 0.69 -18.37
CA ILE A 166 13.88 1.92 -17.91
C ILE A 166 12.66 1.47 -17.12
N LYS A 167 12.80 1.42 -15.80
CA LYS A 167 11.63 1.33 -14.93
C LYS A 167 10.93 2.67 -15.03
N ARG A 168 9.92 2.75 -15.89
CA ARG A 168 8.88 3.78 -15.82
C ARG A 168 8.35 3.71 -14.39
N CYS A 169 8.76 4.64 -13.54
CA CYS A 169 8.16 4.79 -12.22
C CYS A 169 6.79 5.41 -12.48
N CYS A 170 5.81 4.56 -12.80
CA CYS A 170 4.42 4.91 -12.53
C CYS A 170 4.39 5.40 -11.09
N ARG A 171 3.66 6.50 -10.83
CA ARG A 171 3.46 7.05 -9.48
C ARG A 171 2.59 6.07 -8.68
N GLU A 172 3.19 4.95 -8.36
CA GLU A 172 2.72 3.98 -7.40
C GLU A 172 3.05 4.57 -6.03
N SER A 173 2.25 4.24 -5.03
CA SER A 173 2.44 4.65 -3.66
C SER A 173 1.98 3.50 -2.79
N HIS A 174 2.78 3.18 -1.78
CA HIS A 174 2.49 2.08 -0.89
C HIS A 174 1.84 2.63 0.39
N VAL A 175 0.73 2.04 0.80
CA VAL A 175 -0.01 2.47 1.97
C VAL A 175 -0.23 1.30 2.92
N SER A 176 0.32 1.43 4.13
CA SER A 176 -0.02 0.55 5.25
C SER A 176 -1.27 1.10 5.93
N LEU A 177 -2.33 0.32 6.00
CA LEU A 177 -3.60 0.70 6.61
C LEU A 177 -3.97 -0.30 7.69
N SER A 178 -4.11 0.19 8.92
CA SER A 178 -4.66 -0.57 10.03
C SER A 178 -6.07 -0.12 10.35
N VAL A 179 -7.00 -1.06 10.41
CA VAL A 179 -8.38 -0.84 10.80
C VAL A 179 -8.50 -1.16 12.28
N MET A 180 -8.83 -0.15 13.08
CA MET A 180 -8.86 -0.19 14.54
C MET A 180 -10.28 0.09 15.05
N ARG A 181 -10.46 -0.13 16.35
CA ARG A 181 -11.66 0.23 17.12
C ARG A 181 -12.21 1.60 16.78
#